data_AF-A0A2D6RL58-F1
#
_entry.id   AF-A0A2D6RL58-F1
#
_cell.length_a   1.000
_cell.length_b   1.000
_cell.length_c   1.000
_cell.angle_alpha   90.00
_cell.angle_beta   90.00
_cell.angle_gamma   90.00
#
_symmetry.space_group_name_H-M   'P 1'
#
loop_
_entity.id
_entity.type
_entity.pdbx_description
1 polymer ?
#
loop_
_entity_poly.entity_id
_entity_poly.type
_entity_poly.pdbx_seq_one_letter_code
_entity_poly.pdbx_strand_id
1 'polypeptide(L)' 'MKLTDKEIKVVELRGKGLTQVQIAKKLKISQPAVSDFYRNAMNKIRDSYETIKLAKKLKVEIK' A
#
# COMPACT_ATOMS: atom_id res chain seq x y z
N MET A 1 4.71 6.65 -8.59
CA MET A 1 5.49 6.69 -7.33
C MET A 1 5.56 5.29 -6.74
N LYS A 2 6.73 4.86 -6.25
CA LYS A 2 6.89 3.56 -5.58
C LYS A 2 6.29 3.58 -4.16
N LEU A 3 5.91 2.42 -3.63
CA LEU A 3 5.59 2.28 -2.21
C LEU A 3 6.86 2.46 -1.36
N THR A 4 6.71 3.07 -0.19
CA THR A 4 7.77 3.18 0.82
C THR A 4 7.83 1.92 1.70
N ASP A 5 8.94 1.71 2.40
CA ASP A 5 9.09 0.57 3.30
C ASP A 5 8.03 0.55 4.41
N LYS A 6 7.63 1.73 4.91
CA LYS A 6 6.58 1.86 5.92
C LYS A 6 5.21 1.48 5.36
N GLU A 7 4.88 1.93 4.15
CA GLU A 7 3.65 1.55 3.44
C GLU A 7 3.58 0.03 3.20
N ILE A 8 4.68 -0.56 2.70
CA ILE A 8 4.80 -2.00 2.49
C ILE A 8 4.59 -2.74 3.81
N LYS A 9 5.29 -2.33 4.88
CA LYS A 9 5.18 -3.00 6.19
C LYS A 9 3.77 -2.94 6.78
N VAL A 10 3.09 -1.81 6.64
CA VAL A 10 1.71 -1.65 7.11
C VAL A 10 0.77 -2.57 6.33
N VAL A 11 0.89 -2.64 5.01
CA VAL A 11 0.08 -3.54 4.17
C VAL A 11 0.34 -5.01 4.50
N GLU A 12 1.62 -5.41 4.65
CA GLU A 12 1.99 -6.79 5.05
C GLU A 12 1.33 -7.19 6.37
N LEU A 13 1.39 -6.32 7.39
CA LEU A 13 0.82 -6.62 8.70
C LEU A 13 -0.71 -6.64 8.67
N ARG A 14 -1.35 -5.78 7.86
CA ARG A 14 -2.80 -5.86 7.61
C ARG A 14 -3.18 -7.15 6.91
N GLY A 15 -2.40 -7.61 5.92
CA GLY A 15 -2.61 -8.90 5.24
C GLY A 15 -2.47 -10.11 6.16
N LYS A 16 -1.72 -9.97 7.27
CA LYS A 16 -1.63 -10.96 8.35
C LYS A 16 -2.77 -10.88 9.38
N GLY A 17 -3.77 -10.03 9.15
CA GLY A 17 -4.95 -9.90 10.02
C GLY A 17 -4.79 -8.95 11.21
N LEU A 18 -3.66 -8.23 11.34
CA LEU A 18 -3.49 -7.29 12.45
C LEU A 18 -4.40 -6.06 12.27
N THR A 19 -4.89 -5.52 13.39
CA THR A 19 -5.61 -4.24 13.42
C THR A 19 -4.63 -3.06 13.35
N GLN A 20 -5.11 -1.87 12.96
CA GLN A 20 -4.27 -0.69 12.90
C GLN A 20 -3.66 -0.33 14.27
N VAL A 21 -4.38 -0.59 15.37
CA VAL A 21 -3.89 -0.39 16.75
C VAL A 21 -2.74 -1.34 17.06
N GLN A 22 -2.86 -2.62 16.70
CA GLN A 22 -1.78 -3.60 16.88
C GLN A 22 -0.55 -3.24 16.04
N ILE A 23 -0.77 -2.77 14.81
CA ILE A 23 0.30 -2.32 13.91
C ILE A 23 0.99 -1.08 14.48
N ALA A 24 0.23 -0.11 14.99
CA ALA A 24 0.76 1.09 15.62
C ALA A 24 1.70 0.74 16.78
N LYS A 25 1.26 -0.16 17.68
CA LYS A 25 2.08 -0.70 18.77
C LYS A 25 3.34 -1.40 18.26
N LYS A 26 3.20 -2.26 17.24
CA LYS A 26 4.31 -3.05 16.68
C LYS A 26 5.35 -2.20 15.97
N LEU A 27 4.93 -1.17 15.26
CA LEU A 27 5.80 -0.26 14.49
C LEU A 27 6.27 0.96 15.29
N LYS A 28 5.81 1.10 16.55
CA LYS A 28 6.09 2.24 17.43
C LYS A 28 5.74 3.59 16.78
N ILE A 29 4.57 3.67 16.16
CA ILE A 29 4.03 4.90 15.53
C ILE A 29 2.59 5.12 15.97
N SER A 30 2.04 6.29 15.67
CA SER A 30 0.64 6.61 15.98
C SER A 30 -0.32 5.80 15.08
N GLN A 31 -1.52 5.48 15.59
CA GLN A 31 -2.55 4.83 14.78
C GLN A 31 -3.00 5.68 13.57
N PRO A 32 -3.11 7.02 13.67
CA PRO A 32 -3.32 7.86 12.49
C PRO A 32 -2.24 7.69 11.42
N ALA A 33 -0.96 7.62 11.81
CA ALA A 33 0.12 7.37 10.85
C ALA A 33 -0.02 6.01 10.15
N VAL A 34 -0.43 4.96 10.87
CA VAL A 34 -0.75 3.65 10.26
C VAL A 34 -1.87 3.78 9.23
N SER A 35 -2.93 4.51 9.57
CA SER A 35 -4.06 4.74 8.66
C SER A 35 -3.60 5.46 7.39
N ASP A 36 -2.79 6.51 7.52
CA ASP A 36 -2.26 7.28 6.40
C ASP A 36 -1.36 6.42 5.51
N PHE A 37 -0.42 5.66 6.10
CA PHE A 37 0.43 4.74 5.34
C PHE A 37 -0.39 3.68 4.60
N TYR A 38 -1.41 3.11 5.24
CA TYR A 38 -2.28 2.13 4.60
C TYR A 38 -3.05 2.75 3.43
N ARG A 39 -3.68 3.91 3.63
CA ARG A 39 -4.44 4.62 2.59
C ARG A 39 -3.54 4.97 1.39
N ASN A 40 -2.36 5.52 1.65
CA ASN A 40 -1.41 5.90 0.61
C ASN A 40 -0.93 4.67 -0.18
N ALA A 41 -0.62 3.57 0.51
CA ALA A 41 -0.24 2.32 -0.13
C ALA A 41 -1.35 1.79 -1.05
N MET A 42 -2.60 1.75 -0.57
CA MET A 42 -3.74 1.26 -1.34
C MET A 42 -4.03 2.12 -2.56
N ASN A 43 -3.93 3.46 -2.44
CA ASN A 43 -4.09 4.36 -3.58
C ASN A 43 -3.01 4.09 -4.65
N LYS A 44 -1.74 4.00 -4.25
CA LYS A 44 -0.63 3.70 -5.18
C LYS A 44 -0.81 2.34 -5.88
N ILE A 45 -1.26 1.32 -5.16
CA ILE A 45 -1.54 -0.01 -5.72
C ILE A 45 -2.67 0.09 -6.74
N ARG A 46 -3.78 0.77 -6.42
CA ARG A 46 -4.91 0.95 -7.32
C ARG A 46 -4.50 1.68 -8.59
N ASP A 47 -3.80 2.80 -8.45
CA ASP A 47 -3.38 3.61 -9.60
C ASP A 47 -2.40 2.83 -10.50
N SER A 48 -1.50 2.03 -9.89
CA SER A 48 -0.60 1.14 -10.63
C SER A 48 -1.38 0.03 -11.36
N TYR A 49 -2.39 -0.55 -10.71
CA TYR A 49 -3.24 -1.57 -11.33
C TYR A 49 -4.00 -1.01 -12.54
N GLU A 50 -4.62 0.17 -12.42
CA GLU A 50 -5.32 0.81 -13.54
C GLU A 50 -4.35 1.16 -14.68
N THR A 51 -3.12 1.58 -14.36
CA THR A 51 -2.07 1.83 -15.36
C THR A 51 -1.70 0.55 -16.11
N ILE A 52 -1.46 -0.55 -15.40
CA ILE A 52 -1.15 -1.85 -16.01
C ILE A 52 -2.32 -2.35 -16.87
N LYS A 53 -3.54 -2.19 -16.38
CA LYS A 53 -4.77 -2.55 -17.10
C LYS A 53 -4.91 -1.74 -18.39
N LEU A 54 -4.63 -0.45 -18.34
CA LEU A 54 -4.63 0.42 -19.52
C LEU A 54 -3.55 0.00 -20.53
N ALA A 55 -2.32 -0.23 -20.08
CA ALA A 55 -1.23 -0.67 -20.97
C ALA A 55 -1.56 -2.00 -21.67
N LYS A 56 -2.15 -2.96 -20.96
CA LYS A 56 -2.67 -4.20 -21.55
C LYS A 56 -3.72 -3.94 -22.63
N LYS A 57 -4.67 -3.03 -22.38
CA LYS A 57 -5.70 -2.63 -23.35
C LYS A 57 -5.08 -2.00 -24.61
N LEU A 58 -4.04 -1.19 -24.43
CA LEU A 58 -3.34 -0.50 -25.52
C LEU A 58 -2.26 -1.35 -26.20
N LYS A 59 -2.02 -2.58 -25.73
CA LYS A 59 -0.94 -3.47 -26.20
C LYS A 59 0.45 -2.80 -26.15
N VAL A 60 0.67 -1.99 -25.12
CA VAL A 60 1.96 -1.34 -24.86
C VAL A 60 2.72 -2.17 -23.83
N GLU A 61 3.99 -2.49 -24.12
CA GLU A 61 4.87 -3.14 -23.17
C GLU A 61 5.32 -2.16 -22.08
N ILE A 62 5.17 -2.57 -20.82
CA ILE A 62 5.76 -1.88 -19.67
C ILE A 62 7.04 -2.64 -19.32
N LYS A 63 8.19 -1.97 -19.44
CA LYS A 63 9.51 -2.49 -19.03
C LYS A 63 9.84 -2.10 -17.59
#